data_AF-A0A552FVT8-F1
#
_entry.id   AF-A0A552FVT8-F1
#
_cell.length_a   1.000
_cell.length_b   1.000
_cell.length_c   1.000
_cell.angle_alpha   90.00
_cell.angle_beta   90.00
_cell.angle_gamma   90.00
#
_symmetry.space_group_name_H-M   'P 1'
#
loop_
_entity.id
_entity.type
_entity.pdbx_description
1 polymer ?
#
loop_
_entity_poly.entity_id
_entity_poly.type
_entity_poly.pdbx_seq_one_letter_code
_entity_poly.pdbx_strand_id
1 'polypeptide(L)'
;MLIAPSPEYQSRQAVIQIYREILERDVDPSGMDTWTRELNSGRTVLQVRRAIAESPEAQNKLNGLYRRMLCRDIDSSGRATWTNALASGWTLQRVAAEGIAPSPEYQSRGGRSCN
;
A
#
# COMPACT_ATOMS: atom_id res chain seq x y z
N MET A 1 1.41 -18.26 -31.92
CA MET A 1 0.13 -17.59 -31.58
C MET A 1 0.21 -17.23 -30.09
N LEU A 2 0.35 -15.94 -29.75
CA LEU A 2 0.35 -15.49 -28.35
C LEU A 2 -1.10 -15.25 -27.93
N ILE A 3 -1.63 -16.07 -27.03
CA ILE A 3 -2.95 -15.81 -26.42
C ILE A 3 -2.71 -14.77 -25.32
N ALA A 4 -3.21 -13.55 -25.51
CA ALA A 4 -3.18 -12.54 -24.45
C ALA A 4 -4.03 -13.02 -23.26
N PRO A 5 -3.58 -12.81 -22.02
CA PRO A 5 -4.35 -13.21 -20.84
C PRO A 5 -5.71 -12.50 -20.81
N SER A 6 -6.74 -13.19 -20.32
CA SER A 6 -8.09 -12.63 -20.25
C SER A 6 -8.14 -11.36 -19.37
N PRO A 7 -9.06 -10.40 -19.64
CA PRO A 7 -9.22 -9.22 -18.80
C PRO A 7 -9.46 -9.53 -17.32
N GLU A 8 -10.17 -10.63 -17.03
CA GLU A 8 -10.40 -11.09 -15.66
C GLU A 8 -9.09 -11.54 -14.99
N TYR A 9 -8.25 -12.31 -15.69
CA TYR A 9 -6.94 -12.70 -15.16
C TYR A 9 -6.09 -11.48 -14.82
N GLN A 10 -6.05 -10.49 -15.73
CA GLN A 10 -5.30 -9.24 -15.51
C GLN A 10 -5.84 -8.47 -14.29
N SER A 11 -7.16 -8.39 -14.14
CA SER A 11 -7.82 -7.72 -13.00
C SER A 11 -7.45 -8.38 -11.67
N ARG A 12 -7.53 -9.72 -11.59
CA ARG A 12 -7.16 -10.47 -10.40
C ARG A 12 -5.68 -10.29 -10.04
N GLN A 13 -4.78 -10.34 -11.04
CA GLN A 13 -3.35 -10.12 -10.83
C GLN A 13 -3.07 -8.70 -10.33
N ALA A 14 -3.74 -7.68 -10.88
CA ALA A 14 -3.59 -6.31 -10.40
C ALA A 14 -3.99 -6.16 -8.92
N VAL A 15 -5.11 -6.77 -8.52
CA VAL A 15 -5.55 -6.79 -7.11
C VAL A 15 -4.54 -7.49 -6.21
N ILE A 16 -4.03 -8.66 -6.62
CA ILE A 16 -2.98 -9.40 -5.87
C ILE A 16 -1.75 -8.51 -5.64
N GLN A 17 -1.25 -7.86 -6.69
CA GLN A 17 -0.07 -7.00 -6.59
C GLN A 17 -0.32 -5.81 -5.66
N ILE A 18 -1.46 -5.12 -5.80
CA ILE A 18 -1.81 -3.99 -4.93
C ILE A 18 -1.85 -4.41 -3.46
N TYR A 19 -2.45 -5.56 -3.14
CA TYR A 19 -2.50 -6.08 -1.76
C TYR A 19 -1.11 -6.37 -1.20
N ARG A 20 -0.25 -7.02 -1.99
CA ARG A 20 1.13 -7.33 -1.56
C ARG A 20 1.97 -6.08 -1.37
N GLU A 21 1.81 -5.09 -2.24
CA GLU A 21 2.57 -3.85 -2.20
C GLU A 21 2.10 -2.92 -1.07
N ILE A 22 0.80 -2.81 -0.81
CA ILE A 22 0.26 -1.84 0.16
C ILE A 22 0.04 -2.46 1.55
N LEU A 23 -0.46 -3.70 1.60
CA LEU A 23 -0.86 -4.37 2.84
C LEU A 23 0.10 -5.47 3.29
N GLU A 24 1.07 -5.84 2.44
CA GLU A 24 2.04 -6.92 2.70
C GLU A 24 1.38 -8.26 3.06
N ARG A 25 0.28 -8.57 2.39
CA ARG A 25 -0.42 -9.85 2.51
C ARG A 25 -1.08 -10.21 1.19
N ASP A 26 -1.50 -11.46 1.07
CA ASP A 26 -2.37 -11.87 -0.02
C ASP A 26 -3.81 -11.36 0.20
N VAL A 27 -4.48 -11.11 -0.91
CA VAL A 27 -5.91 -10.80 -0.94
C VAL A 27 -6.71 -12.06 -0.59
N ASP A 28 -7.69 -11.92 0.29
CA ASP A 28 -8.60 -13.00 0.65
C ASP A 28 -9.67 -13.22 -0.44
N PRO A 29 -10.35 -14.38 -0.46
CA PRO A 29 -11.34 -14.67 -1.51
C PRO A 29 -12.47 -13.63 -1.60
N SER A 30 -12.91 -13.07 -0.47
CA SER A 30 -14.00 -12.10 -0.43
C SER A 30 -13.58 -10.73 -0.98
N GLY A 31 -12.37 -10.29 -0.64
CA GLY A 31 -11.75 -9.10 -1.22
C GLY A 31 -11.53 -9.26 -2.72
N MET A 32 -11.05 -10.42 -3.17
CA MET A 32 -10.83 -10.70 -4.59
C MET A 32 -12.12 -10.60 -5.40
N ASP A 33 -13.21 -11.22 -4.92
CA ASP A 33 -14.52 -11.16 -5.57
C ASP A 33 -15.04 -9.71 -5.62
N THR A 34 -14.93 -8.98 -4.52
CA THR A 34 -15.36 -7.57 -4.42
C THR A 34 -14.62 -6.71 -5.44
N TRP A 35 -13.28 -6.73 -5.47
CA TRP A 35 -12.52 -5.89 -6.39
C TRP A 35 -12.67 -6.31 -7.85
N THR A 36 -12.83 -7.60 -8.13
CA THR A 36 -13.10 -8.09 -9.48
C THR A 36 -14.45 -7.57 -9.98
N ARG A 37 -15.49 -7.58 -9.14
CA ARG A 37 -16.80 -6.98 -9.47
C ARG A 37 -16.69 -5.48 -9.72
N GLU A 38 -15.96 -4.75 -8.88
CA GLU A 38 -15.74 -3.30 -9.05
C GLU A 38 -15.03 -2.98 -10.36
N LEU A 39 -13.96 -3.72 -10.69
CA LEU A 39 -13.22 -3.56 -11.96
C LEU A 39 -14.12 -3.87 -13.17
N ASN A 40 -14.94 -4.91 -13.09
CA ASN A 40 -15.91 -5.26 -14.12
C ASN A 40 -17.00 -4.19 -14.29
N SER A 41 -17.31 -3.43 -13.22
CA SER A 41 -18.27 -2.32 -13.26
C SER A 41 -17.69 -1.00 -13.82
N GLY A 42 -16.43 -1.01 -14.26
CA GLY A 42 -15.77 0.15 -14.88
C GLY A 42 -14.85 0.92 -13.94
N ARG A 43 -14.66 0.47 -12.69
CA ARG A 43 -13.65 1.03 -11.81
C ARG A 43 -12.26 0.74 -12.38
N THR A 44 -11.34 1.70 -12.25
CA THR A 44 -9.96 1.51 -12.73
C THR A 44 -9.08 0.87 -11.66
N VAL A 45 -8.01 0.22 -12.09
CA VAL A 45 -6.98 -0.33 -11.18
C VAL A 45 -6.40 0.77 -10.27
N LEU A 46 -6.23 1.99 -10.78
CA LEU A 46 -5.77 3.13 -10.00
C LEU A 46 -6.77 3.52 -8.89
N GLN A 47 -8.07 3.49 -9.19
CA GLN A 47 -9.11 3.76 -8.19
C GLN A 47 -9.16 2.66 -7.12
N VAL A 48 -8.97 1.39 -7.48
CA VAL A 48 -8.85 0.28 -6.53
C VAL A 48 -7.62 0.46 -5.64
N ARG A 49 -6.46 0.79 -6.24
CA ARG A 49 -5.23 1.06 -5.49
C ARG A 49 -5.40 2.18 -4.47
N ARG A 50 -5.99 3.29 -4.88
CA ARG A 50 -6.31 4.42 -3.99
C ARG A 50 -7.22 3.99 -2.84
N ALA A 51 -8.30 3.28 -3.14
CA ALA A 51 -9.23 2.80 -2.12
C ALA A 51 -8.54 1.88 -1.07
N ILE A 52 -7.61 1.03 -1.52
CA ILE A 52 -6.82 0.19 -0.62
C ILE A 52 -5.82 1.02 0.19
N ALA A 53 -5.16 2.02 -0.41
CA ALA A 53 -4.26 2.94 0.31
C ALA A 53 -4.98 3.75 1.40
N GLU A 54 -6.24 4.14 1.15
CA GLU A 54 -7.08 4.89 2.08
C GLU A 54 -7.75 3.99 3.15
N SER A 55 -7.64 2.66 3.02
CA SER A 55 -8.29 1.71 3.92
C SER A 55 -7.73 1.77 5.36
N PRO A 56 -8.55 1.46 6.39
CA PRO A 56 -8.06 1.39 7.77
C PRO A 56 -6.86 0.46 7.96
N GLU A 57 -6.79 -0.61 7.17
CA GLU A 57 -5.67 -1.55 7.23
C GLU A 57 -4.35 -0.92 6.74
N ALA A 58 -4.37 -0.21 5.61
CA ALA A 58 -3.20 0.52 5.12
C ALA A 58 -2.77 1.61 6.11
N GLN A 59 -3.73 2.32 6.73
CA GLN A 59 -3.43 3.32 7.76
C GLN A 59 -2.79 2.70 9.00
N ASN A 60 -3.27 1.52 9.44
CA ASN A 60 -2.66 0.78 10.54
C ASN A 60 -1.24 0.31 10.21
N LYS A 61 -1.00 -0.14 8.98
CA LYS A 61 0.33 -0.54 8.49
C LYS A 61 1.31 0.63 8.49
N LEU A 62 0.89 1.80 7.99
CA LEU A 62 1.68 3.03 8.02
C LEU A 62 1.97 3.48 9.45
N ASN A 63 0.98 3.43 10.35
CA ASN A 63 1.21 3.75 11.76
C ASN A 63 2.20 2.78 12.42
N GLY A 64 2.10 1.48 12.11
CA GLY A 64 3.04 0.47 12.57
C GLY A 64 4.48 0.74 12.10
N LEU A 65 4.66 1.16 10.85
CA LEU A 65 5.96 1.60 10.34
C LEU A 65 6.53 2.77 11.14
N TYR A 66 5.71 3.80 11.40
CA TYR A 66 6.10 4.97 12.20
C TYR A 66 6.51 4.58 13.63
N ARG A 67 5.73 3.70 14.28
CA ARG A 67 6.08 3.22 15.63
C ARG A 67 7.42 2.49 15.65
N ARG A 68 7.65 1.61 14.68
CA ARG A 68 8.89 0.81 14.59
C ARG A 68 10.11 1.66 14.20
N MET A 69 9.96 2.65 13.33
CA MET A 69 11.10 3.40 12.80
C MET A 69 11.36 4.72 13.56
N LEU A 70 10.30 5.38 14.02
CA LEU A 70 10.36 6.74 14.57
C LEU A 70 9.92 6.83 16.04
N CYS A 71 9.47 5.73 16.67
CA CYS A 71 8.94 5.69 18.05
C CYS A 71 7.77 6.65 18.29
N ARG A 72 6.94 6.90 17.28
CA ARG A 72 5.74 7.72 17.44
C ARG A 72 4.62 7.25 16.54
N ASP A 73 3.43 7.74 16.80
CA ASP A 73 2.31 7.59 15.87
C ASP A 73 2.49 8.50 14.64
N ILE A 74 1.90 8.05 13.54
CA ILE A 74 1.83 8.82 12.30
C ILE A 74 0.91 10.02 12.49
N ASP A 75 1.42 11.20 12.15
CA ASP A 75 0.64 12.44 12.18
C ASP A 75 -0.25 12.58 10.92
N SER A 76 -1.11 13.59 10.88
CA SER A 76 -2.01 13.82 9.75
C SER A 76 -1.27 14.12 8.44
N SER A 77 -0.13 14.82 8.50
CA SER A 77 0.68 15.15 7.32
C SER A 77 1.36 13.90 6.77
N GLY A 78 1.97 13.10 7.65
CA GLY A 78 2.54 11.80 7.31
C GLY A 78 1.50 10.87 6.68
N ARG A 79 0.30 10.76 7.27
CA ARG A 79 -0.79 9.95 6.70
C ARG A 79 -1.14 10.39 5.29
N ALA A 80 -1.35 11.68 5.07
CA ALA A 80 -1.69 12.20 3.75
C ALA A 80 -0.58 11.93 2.72
N THR A 81 0.68 12.22 3.09
CA THR A 81 1.85 12.00 2.22
C THR A 81 1.97 10.55 1.79
N TRP A 82 1.97 9.61 2.74
CA TRP A 82 2.20 8.20 2.42
C TRP A 82 0.97 7.54 1.79
N THR A 83 -0.25 7.95 2.13
CA THR A 83 -1.46 7.50 1.43
C THR A 83 -1.41 7.89 -0.04
N ASN A 84 -1.02 9.13 -0.34
CA ASN A 84 -0.84 9.57 -1.73
C ASN A 84 0.30 8.83 -2.44
N ALA A 85 1.43 8.59 -1.76
CA ALA A 85 2.53 7.80 -2.32
C ALA A 85 2.08 6.37 -2.68
N LEU A 86 1.39 5.68 -1.76
CA LEU A 86 0.84 4.34 -1.97
C LEU A 86 -0.17 4.35 -3.13
N ALA A 87 -1.09 5.32 -3.16
CA ALA A 87 -2.04 5.48 -4.27
C ALA A 87 -1.35 5.73 -5.62
N SER A 88 -0.15 6.32 -5.62
CA SER A 88 0.64 6.64 -6.83
C SER A 88 1.59 5.53 -7.28
N GLY A 89 1.56 4.36 -6.63
CA GLY A 89 2.38 3.20 -7.04
C GLY A 89 3.51 2.84 -6.07
N TRP A 90 3.70 3.58 -4.97
CA TRP A 90 4.69 3.16 -3.98
C TRP A 90 4.22 1.92 -3.23
N THR A 91 5.18 1.11 -2.78
CA THR A 91 4.95 0.00 -1.87
C THR A 91 5.19 0.45 -0.43
N LEU A 92 4.63 -0.29 0.52
CA LEU A 92 4.87 -0.07 1.94
C LEU A 92 6.36 -0.22 2.29
N GLN A 93 7.06 -1.18 1.66
CA GLN A 93 8.50 -1.33 1.84
C GLN A 93 9.28 -0.11 1.31
N ARG A 94 8.86 0.44 0.17
CA ARG A 94 9.49 1.63 -0.40
C ARG A 94 9.30 2.85 0.49
N VAL A 95 8.10 3.02 1.07
CA VAL A 95 7.85 4.06 2.07
C VAL A 95 8.84 3.95 3.24
N ALA A 96 9.08 2.73 3.73
CA ALA A 96 10.05 2.50 4.80
C ALA A 96 11.49 2.82 4.36
N ALA A 97 11.95 2.22 3.27
CA ALA A 97 13.36 2.25 2.85
C ALA A 97 13.80 3.57 2.20
N GLU A 98 12.93 4.20 1.40
CA GLU A 98 13.25 5.41 0.63
C GLU A 98 12.56 6.66 1.17
N GLY A 99 11.50 6.52 1.97
CA GLY A 99 10.79 7.65 2.56
C GLY A 99 11.25 7.93 4.00
N ILE A 100 11.07 6.96 4.89
CA ILE A 100 11.27 7.14 6.32
C ILE A 100 12.75 6.98 6.70
N ALA A 101 13.43 5.91 6.26
CA ALA A 101 14.82 5.64 6.63
C ALA A 101 15.81 6.78 6.29
N PRO A 102 15.73 7.45 5.14
CA PRO A 102 16.63 8.58 4.84
C PRO A 102 16.15 9.91 5.43
N SER A 103 15.00 9.96 6.11
CA SER A 103 14.48 11.20 6.68
C SER A 103 15.39 11.75 7.79
N PRO A 104 15.50 13.09 7.93
CA PRO A 104 16.23 13.71 9.04
C PRO A 104 15.72 13.24 10.41
N GLU A 105 14.44 12.92 10.50
CA GLU A 105 13.83 12.41 11.72
C GLU A 105 14.40 11.05 12.12
N TYR A 106 14.46 10.09 11.19
CA TYR A 106 15.06 8.78 11.44
C TYR A 106 16.57 8.88 11.72
N GLN A 107 17.27 9.75 10.99
CA GLN A 107 18.71 9.97 11.16
C GLN A 107 19.05 10.61 12.51
N SER A 108 18.24 11.56 12.98
CA SER A 108 18.42 12.21 14.28
C SER A 108 18.29 11.24 15.46
N ARG A 109 17.61 10.10 15.24
CA ARG A 109 17.52 8.98 16.21
C ARG A 109 18.72 8.02 16.15
N GLY A 110 19.75 8.34 15.35
CA GLY A 110 20.90 7.47 15.14
C GLY A 110 20.59 6.22 14.31
N GLY A 111 19.51 6.23 13.53
CA GLY A 111 19.14 5.13 12.63
C GLY A 111 18.71 3.84 13.33
N ARG A 112 18.31 3.91 14.62
CA ARG A 112 17.89 2.75 15.41
C ARG A 112 16.38 2.61 15.41
N SER A 113 15.89 1.46 14.93
CA SER A 113 14.49 1.06 15.07
C SER A 113 14.13 0.85 16.54
N CYS A 114 12.88 1.16 16.85
CA CYS A 114 12.26 0.95 18.15
C CYS A 114 11.76 -0.50 18.23
N ASN A 115 12.50 -1.33 18.95
CA ASN A 115 12.14 -2.71 19.29
C ASN A 115 12.02 -2.83 20.81
#